data_AF-A0A3D4Y9S9-F1
#
_entry.id   AF-A0A3D4Y9S9-F1
#
_cell.length_a   1.000
_cell.length_b   1.000
_cell.length_c   1.000
_cell.angle_alpha   90.00
_cell.angle_beta   90.00
_cell.angle_gamma   90.00
#
_symmetry.space_group_name_H-M   'P 1'
#
loop_
_entity.id
_entity.type
_entity.pdbx_description
1 polymer ?
#
loop_
_entity_poly.entity_id
_entity_poly.type
_entity_poly.pdbx_seq_one_letter_code
_entity_poly.pdbx_strand_id
1 'polypeptide(L)'
;AQILTPENRDAVKNHADPGTVFSALSFLNDAHLLTQENFDAVVRHVSPGAVASALLSLKYAHILTQENFDAVKNHVDPDAVARALGDLNDAHILMQANLNALLSPENAYLLTPAARDSVWYRIPSHLFTQPVFNELIRCARQPNPEQQVRQYVDQVLGVRRDAAPARLVGIPAPVINHDGQSTHTASVHESVSESATKLWARYRDQLTGSGLDEAVEEVTAVIISLSDADPKTEAAKRCITRITDRAFVFTDRTSGISLRQLIALAYLAMTDEVNRHGSLEDARAQLVQGLYETQRGYNLSEAGIDDGQADHSICIAGTFNKLVEKLAMIHPDCEIKVITKTLATLKLPKVVEEEAMRYLATQVNSQTPEGLQVFIALIDRVKTEGVAVIWDHIKNPVADWMFDEFGSLYRNNKADPEFVAFVEVGRDMNLEASKLDALKEQCQRRLASQQPGSSSGNPTGFFVGQRSGGAQQPSTGLGLKKTG
;
A
#
# COMPACT_ATOMS: atom_id res chain seq x y z
N ALA A 1 -21.13 44.61 -15.25
CA ALA A 1 -20.57 45.92 -14.85
C ALA A 1 -19.59 46.37 -15.94
N GLN A 2 -19.47 47.67 -16.20
CA GLN A 2 -18.51 48.19 -17.18
C GLN A 2 -17.12 48.22 -16.52
N ILE A 3 -16.40 47.10 -16.56
CA ILE A 3 -15.13 46.92 -15.82
C ILE A 3 -13.95 47.64 -16.50
N LEU A 4 -14.10 48.05 -17.75
CA LEU A 4 -13.08 48.74 -18.54
C LEU A 4 -13.13 50.28 -18.40
N THR A 5 -13.26 50.79 -17.17
CA THR A 5 -13.19 52.24 -16.92
C THR A 5 -11.75 52.76 -17.00
N PRO A 6 -11.53 54.06 -17.25
CA PRO A 6 -10.20 54.67 -17.17
C PRO A 6 -9.52 54.42 -15.81
N GLU A 7 -10.28 54.51 -14.72
CA GLU A 7 -9.78 54.31 -13.35
C GLU A 7 -9.28 52.87 -13.14
N ASN A 8 -10.04 51.87 -13.61
CA ASN A 8 -9.65 50.47 -13.51
C ASN A 8 -8.39 50.19 -14.36
N ARG A 9 -8.27 50.79 -15.55
CA ARG A 9 -7.06 50.67 -16.38
C ARG A 9 -5.84 51.25 -15.68
N ASP A 10 -5.99 52.39 -15.03
CA ASP A 10 -4.89 53.02 -14.31
C ASP A 10 -4.54 52.25 -13.03
N ALA A 11 -5.52 51.66 -12.34
CA ALA A 11 -5.28 50.78 -11.20
C ALA A 11 -4.45 49.54 -11.59
N VAL A 12 -4.73 48.91 -12.74
CA VAL A 12 -3.93 47.79 -13.26
C VAL A 12 -2.51 48.23 -13.61
N LYS A 13 -2.35 49.35 -14.32
CA LYS A 13 -1.03 49.87 -14.72
C LYS A 13 -0.14 50.22 -13.53
N ASN A 14 -0.74 50.72 -12.45
CA ASN A 14 -0.02 51.17 -11.26
C ASN A 14 0.25 50.05 -10.25
N HIS A 15 -0.22 48.83 -10.50
CA HIS A 15 0.09 47.68 -9.66
C HIS A 15 1.58 47.32 -9.75
N ALA A 16 2.16 46.76 -8.69
CA ALA A 16 3.57 46.35 -8.66
C ALA A 16 3.89 45.27 -9.72
N ASP A 17 2.89 44.47 -10.08
CA ASP A 17 2.94 43.47 -11.15
C ASP A 17 1.69 43.56 -12.04
N PRO A 18 1.68 44.44 -13.06
CA PRO A 18 0.54 44.61 -13.96
C PRO A 18 0.28 43.38 -14.84
N GLY A 19 1.32 42.60 -15.16
CA GLY A 19 1.22 41.40 -16.00
C GLY A 19 0.41 40.31 -15.30
N THR A 20 0.76 40.00 -14.05
CA THR A 20 0.02 39.02 -13.25
C THR A 20 -1.42 39.47 -12.97
N VAL A 21 -1.66 40.77 -12.74
CA VAL A 21 -3.02 41.32 -12.63
C VAL A 21 -3.81 41.09 -13.92
N PHE A 22 -3.23 41.39 -15.08
CA PHE A 22 -3.92 41.18 -16.35
C PHE A 22 -4.30 39.72 -16.55
N SER A 23 -3.36 38.78 -16.36
CA SER A 23 -3.64 37.34 -16.45
C SER A 23 -4.70 36.89 -15.46
N ALA A 24 -4.63 37.33 -14.20
CA ALA A 24 -5.62 37.01 -13.17
C ALA A 24 -7.03 37.48 -13.55
N LEU A 25 -7.16 38.72 -14.06
CA LEU A 25 -8.44 39.27 -14.51
C LEU A 25 -8.97 38.56 -15.76
N SER A 26 -8.09 38.16 -16.69
CA SER A 26 -8.46 37.32 -17.83
C SER A 26 -9.04 35.98 -17.38
N PHE A 27 -8.39 35.28 -16.45
CA PHE A 27 -8.89 34.02 -15.92
C PHE A 27 -10.25 34.17 -15.23
N LEU A 28 -10.46 35.25 -14.45
CA LEU A 28 -11.76 35.53 -13.85
C LEU A 28 -12.81 35.87 -14.90
N ASN A 29 -12.46 36.56 -15.99
CA ASN A 29 -13.37 36.87 -17.08
C ASN A 29 -13.85 35.60 -17.79
N ASP A 30 -12.91 34.73 -18.13
CA ASP A 30 -13.17 33.48 -18.85
C ASP A 30 -14.02 32.52 -18.01
N ALA A 31 -13.81 32.53 -16.70
CA ALA A 31 -14.65 31.81 -15.76
C ALA A 31 -15.94 32.55 -15.38
N HIS A 32 -16.32 33.65 -16.04
CA HIS A 32 -17.52 34.44 -15.71
C HIS A 32 -17.61 34.87 -14.24
N LEU A 33 -16.46 35.17 -13.62
CA LEU A 33 -16.31 35.67 -12.26
C LEU A 33 -15.88 37.13 -12.21
N LEU A 34 -15.64 37.77 -13.35
CA LEU A 34 -15.18 39.15 -13.37
C LEU A 34 -16.32 40.12 -13.01
N THR A 35 -16.41 40.44 -11.72
CA THR A 35 -17.24 41.50 -11.13
C THR A 35 -16.36 42.66 -10.69
N GLN A 36 -16.95 43.82 -10.36
CA GLN A 36 -16.16 44.93 -9.82
C GLN A 36 -15.52 44.56 -8.47
N GLU A 37 -16.20 43.77 -7.64
CA GLU A 37 -15.68 43.34 -6.34
C GLU A 37 -14.48 42.39 -6.50
N ASN A 38 -14.55 41.44 -7.44
CA ASN A 38 -13.44 40.54 -7.72
C ASN A 38 -12.28 41.26 -8.41
N PHE A 39 -12.56 42.24 -9.27
CA PHE A 39 -11.55 43.13 -9.83
C PHE A 39 -10.79 43.87 -8.72
N ASP A 40 -11.53 44.49 -7.80
CA ASP A 40 -10.98 45.22 -6.67
C ASP A 40 -10.11 44.31 -5.77
N ALA A 41 -10.57 43.08 -5.51
CA ALA A 41 -9.83 42.10 -4.72
C ALA A 41 -8.49 41.71 -5.38
N VAL A 42 -8.49 41.44 -6.69
CA VAL A 42 -7.26 41.08 -7.43
C VAL A 42 -6.27 42.25 -7.50
N VAL A 43 -6.75 43.46 -7.81
CA VAL A 43 -5.88 44.63 -8.04
C VAL A 43 -5.28 45.18 -6.75
N ARG A 44 -5.94 44.99 -5.60
CA ARG A 44 -5.42 45.47 -4.31
C ARG A 44 -4.55 44.45 -3.57
N HIS A 45 -4.50 43.20 -4.03
CA HIS A 45 -3.78 42.15 -3.34
C HIS A 45 -2.32 42.05 -3.81
N VAL A 46 -1.41 41.80 -2.86
CA VAL A 46 0.03 41.64 -3.16
C VAL A 46 0.35 40.48 -4.09
N SER A 47 -0.53 39.48 -4.11
CA SER A 47 -0.48 38.29 -4.98
C SER A 47 -1.79 38.17 -5.79
N PRO A 48 -1.94 38.91 -6.90
CA PRO A 48 -3.17 38.94 -7.69
C PRO A 48 -3.56 37.57 -8.26
N GLY A 49 -2.57 36.79 -8.71
CA GLY A 49 -2.77 35.44 -9.24
C GLY A 49 -3.34 34.46 -8.20
N ALA A 50 -2.87 34.54 -6.95
CA ALA A 50 -3.37 33.70 -5.86
C ALA A 50 -4.84 34.00 -5.54
N VAL A 51 -5.25 35.27 -5.55
CA VAL A 51 -6.67 35.62 -5.37
C VAL A 51 -7.52 35.02 -6.49
N ALA A 52 -7.13 35.21 -7.75
CA ALA A 52 -7.90 34.66 -8.87
C ALA A 52 -7.97 33.13 -8.83
N SER A 53 -6.85 32.45 -8.54
CA SER A 53 -6.76 30.99 -8.35
C SER A 53 -7.68 30.48 -7.24
N ALA A 54 -7.65 31.14 -6.09
CA ALA A 54 -8.51 30.83 -4.95
C ALA A 54 -10.00 30.97 -5.30
N LEU A 55 -10.40 32.06 -5.96
CA LEU A 55 -11.79 32.28 -6.38
C LEU A 55 -12.27 31.25 -7.40
N LEU A 56 -11.41 30.86 -8.35
CA LEU A 56 -11.70 29.79 -9.30
C LEU A 56 -11.89 28.45 -8.58
N SER A 57 -11.00 28.13 -7.65
CA SER A 57 -11.07 26.90 -6.86
C SER A 57 -12.36 26.83 -6.04
N LEU A 58 -12.74 27.91 -5.36
CA LEU A 58 -14.02 27.99 -4.65
C LEU A 58 -15.23 27.87 -5.59
N LYS A 59 -15.17 28.48 -6.78
CA LYS A 59 -16.24 28.35 -7.78
C LYS A 59 -16.39 26.91 -8.26
N TYR A 60 -15.30 26.26 -8.63
CA TYR A 60 -15.32 24.89 -9.16
C TYR A 60 -15.72 23.87 -8.10
N ALA A 61 -15.39 24.11 -6.83
CA ALA A 61 -15.90 23.33 -5.71
C ALA A 61 -17.35 23.68 -5.31
N HIS A 62 -18.01 24.60 -6.04
CA HIS A 62 -19.38 25.07 -5.75
C HIS A 62 -19.58 25.67 -4.34
N ILE A 63 -18.53 26.25 -3.77
CA ILE A 63 -18.51 26.85 -2.43
C ILE A 63 -18.15 28.34 -2.43
N LEU A 64 -18.21 29.02 -3.59
CA LEU A 64 -18.01 30.46 -3.66
C LEU A 64 -19.25 31.21 -3.13
N THR A 65 -19.34 31.32 -1.80
CA THR A 65 -20.30 32.19 -1.11
C THR A 65 -19.64 33.53 -0.76
N GLN A 66 -20.43 34.51 -0.31
CA GLN A 66 -19.89 35.80 0.12
C GLN A 66 -18.93 35.64 1.31
N GLU A 67 -19.24 34.74 2.24
CA GLU A 67 -18.43 34.47 3.43
C GLU A 67 -17.06 33.87 3.04
N ASN A 68 -17.04 32.92 2.10
CA ASN A 68 -15.80 32.31 1.63
C ASN A 68 -14.99 33.27 0.75
N PHE A 69 -15.66 34.14 -0.01
CA PHE A 69 -15.01 35.24 -0.72
C PHE A 69 -14.31 36.19 0.26
N ASP A 70 -15.01 36.61 1.31
CA ASP A 70 -14.47 37.51 2.34
C ASP A 70 -13.28 36.90 3.10
N ALA A 71 -13.30 35.58 3.31
CA ALA A 71 -12.21 34.82 3.91
C ALA A 71 -10.94 34.83 3.04
N VAL A 72 -11.09 34.72 1.72
CA VAL A 72 -9.96 34.67 0.78
C VAL A 72 -9.39 36.05 0.49
N LYS A 73 -10.23 37.06 0.22
CA LYS A 73 -9.80 38.35 -0.36
C LYS A 73 -8.82 39.15 0.51
N ASN A 74 -8.86 38.94 1.82
CA ASN A 74 -8.06 39.68 2.80
C ASN A 74 -6.92 38.84 3.40
N HIS A 75 -6.79 37.57 3.03
CA HIS A 75 -5.80 36.69 3.62
C HIS A 75 -4.46 36.82 2.89
N VAL A 76 -3.36 36.77 3.65
CA VAL A 76 -2.00 36.87 3.09
C VAL A 76 -1.66 35.77 2.08
N ASP A 77 -2.31 34.61 2.24
CA ASP A 77 -2.24 33.46 1.33
C ASP A 77 -3.67 33.03 0.95
N PRO A 78 -4.25 33.61 -0.11
CA PRO A 78 -5.60 33.30 -0.58
C PRO A 78 -5.78 31.82 -0.97
N ASP A 79 -4.75 31.21 -1.56
CA ASP A 79 -4.79 29.81 -2.01
C ASP A 79 -4.87 28.84 -0.83
N ALA A 80 -4.12 29.09 0.25
CA ALA A 80 -4.19 28.28 1.46
C ALA A 80 -5.61 28.27 2.07
N VAL A 81 -6.29 29.42 2.08
CA VAL A 81 -7.68 29.50 2.54
C VAL A 81 -8.61 28.72 1.63
N ALA A 82 -8.57 28.97 0.32
CA ALA A 82 -9.47 28.27 -0.61
C ALA A 82 -9.27 26.75 -0.59
N ARG A 83 -8.02 26.28 -0.44
CA ARG A 83 -7.70 24.86 -0.28
C ARG A 83 -8.32 24.28 0.98
N ALA A 84 -8.10 24.91 2.13
CA ALA A 84 -8.66 24.47 3.40
C ALA A 84 -10.20 24.39 3.36
N LEU A 85 -10.85 25.39 2.75
CA LEU A 85 -12.30 25.38 2.56
C LEU A 85 -12.76 24.24 1.63
N GLY A 86 -12.01 23.98 0.55
CA GLY A 86 -12.26 22.84 -0.33
C GLY A 86 -12.18 21.51 0.42
N ASP A 87 -11.12 21.28 1.18
CA ASP A 87 -10.93 20.03 1.92
C ASP A 87 -12.00 19.84 3.02
N LEU A 88 -12.43 20.93 3.69
CA LEU A 88 -13.56 20.90 4.63
C LEU A 88 -14.89 20.58 3.94
N ASN A 89 -15.09 21.09 2.71
CA ASN A 89 -16.30 20.84 1.92
C ASN A 89 -16.36 19.39 1.44
N ASP A 90 -15.25 18.87 0.93
CA ASP A 90 -15.11 17.49 0.45
C ASP A 90 -15.35 16.48 1.58
N ALA A 91 -14.98 16.84 2.82
CA ALA A 91 -15.27 16.05 4.00
C ALA A 91 -16.66 16.31 4.62
N HIS A 92 -17.48 17.15 3.98
CA HIS A 92 -18.82 17.53 4.44
C HIS A 92 -18.87 18.14 5.85
N ILE A 93 -17.80 18.83 6.26
CA ILE A 93 -17.72 19.56 7.54
C ILE A 93 -17.55 21.07 7.37
N LEU A 94 -17.68 21.60 6.15
CA LEU A 94 -17.70 23.05 5.93
C LEU A 94 -19.02 23.64 6.45
N MET A 95 -19.00 24.09 7.70
CA MET A 95 -20.10 24.81 8.35
C MET A 95 -19.59 26.12 8.96
N GLN A 96 -20.49 27.07 9.21
CA GLN A 96 -20.12 28.41 9.71
C GLN A 96 -19.24 28.37 10.97
N ALA A 97 -19.51 27.44 11.89
CA ALA A 97 -18.72 27.27 13.10
C ALA A 97 -17.25 26.88 12.79
N ASN A 98 -17.03 26.01 11.81
CA ASN A 98 -15.70 25.55 11.41
C ASN A 98 -14.97 26.62 10.60
N LEU A 99 -15.68 27.36 9.75
CA LEU A 99 -15.14 28.54 9.07
C LEU A 99 -14.63 29.58 10.08
N ASN A 100 -15.46 29.93 11.07
CA ASN A 100 -15.09 30.88 12.12
C ASN A 100 -13.91 30.36 12.97
N ALA A 101 -13.87 29.06 13.25
CA ALA A 101 -12.75 28.45 13.96
C ALA A 101 -11.46 28.55 13.13
N LEU A 102 -11.51 28.19 11.84
CA LEU A 102 -10.34 28.23 10.94
C LEU A 102 -9.78 29.65 10.80
N LEU A 103 -10.64 30.66 10.68
CA LEU A 103 -10.26 32.07 10.51
C LEU A 103 -9.89 32.76 11.83
N SER A 104 -10.01 32.09 12.98
CA SER A 104 -9.62 32.67 14.27
C SER A 104 -8.11 32.94 14.30
N PRO A 105 -7.66 34.12 14.80
CA PRO A 105 -6.24 34.43 14.94
C PRO A 105 -5.46 33.39 15.75
N GLU A 106 -6.11 32.72 16.71
CA GLU A 106 -5.50 31.66 17.53
C GLU A 106 -5.15 30.40 16.70
N ASN A 107 -5.74 30.25 15.52
CA ASN A 107 -5.58 29.10 14.64
C ASN A 107 -4.85 29.47 13.34
N ALA A 108 -4.28 30.68 13.26
CA ALA A 108 -3.65 31.22 12.06
C ALA A 108 -2.56 30.31 11.47
N TYR A 109 -1.91 29.47 12.30
CA TYR A 109 -0.97 28.46 11.81
C TYR A 109 -1.58 27.58 10.71
N LEU A 110 -2.83 27.16 10.84
CA LEU A 110 -3.50 26.27 9.87
C LEU A 110 -3.67 26.91 8.49
N LEU A 111 -3.52 28.23 8.36
CA LEU A 111 -3.61 28.95 7.10
C LEU A 111 -2.23 29.43 6.61
N THR A 112 -1.14 28.95 7.22
CA THR A 112 0.21 29.23 6.75
C THR A 112 0.60 28.31 5.58
N PRO A 113 1.59 28.72 4.76
CA PRO A 113 2.16 27.82 3.74
C PRO A 113 2.68 26.49 4.32
N ALA A 114 3.21 26.49 5.55
CA ALA A 114 3.68 25.28 6.21
C ALA A 114 2.52 24.31 6.53
N ALA A 115 1.37 24.82 6.99
CA ALA A 115 0.19 23.99 7.25
C ALA A 115 -0.45 23.46 5.96
N ARG A 116 -0.38 24.22 4.85
CA ARG A 116 -0.77 23.74 3.53
C ARG A 116 -0.13 22.40 3.20
N ASP A 117 1.18 22.31 3.33
CA ASP A 117 1.95 21.12 2.94
C ASP A 117 1.95 20.04 4.02
N SER A 118 1.74 20.40 5.29
CA SER A 118 1.79 19.46 6.42
C SER A 118 0.43 18.94 6.89
N VAL A 119 -0.68 19.57 6.50
CA VAL A 119 -2.05 19.22 6.91
C VAL A 119 -2.90 18.97 5.67
N TRP A 120 -3.17 20.02 4.90
CA TRP A 120 -4.19 20.03 3.85
C TRP A 120 -3.82 19.12 2.68
N TYR A 121 -2.55 19.07 2.28
CA TYR A 121 -2.08 18.10 1.27
C TYR A 121 -1.89 16.66 1.79
N ARG A 122 -1.87 16.47 3.11
CA ARG A 122 -1.46 15.19 3.72
C ARG A 122 -2.63 14.37 4.21
N ILE A 123 -3.68 14.99 4.76
CA ILE A 123 -4.84 14.28 5.28
C ILE A 123 -5.83 14.08 4.14
N PRO A 124 -6.10 12.84 3.69
CA PRO A 124 -7.15 12.56 2.72
C PRO A 124 -8.52 13.01 3.24
N SER A 125 -9.41 13.46 2.35
CA SER A 125 -10.75 13.95 2.70
C SER A 125 -11.56 12.96 3.56
N HIS A 126 -11.48 11.65 3.27
CA HIS A 126 -12.17 10.62 4.06
C HIS A 126 -11.66 10.46 5.50
N LEU A 127 -10.43 10.91 5.80
CA LEU A 127 -9.90 10.98 7.17
C LEU A 127 -10.15 12.35 7.82
N PHE A 128 -10.55 13.35 7.04
CA PHE A 128 -10.74 14.73 7.49
C PHE A 128 -12.09 14.93 8.20
N THR A 129 -12.31 14.19 9.28
CA THR A 129 -13.57 14.19 10.03
C THR A 129 -13.67 15.38 11.01
N GLN A 130 -14.88 15.68 11.52
CA GLN A 130 -15.06 16.73 12.53
C GLN A 130 -14.16 16.55 13.78
N PRO A 131 -13.98 15.34 14.34
CA PRO A 131 -13.01 15.12 15.42
C PRO A 131 -11.57 15.49 15.04
N VAL A 132 -11.14 15.16 13.81
CA VAL A 132 -9.80 15.50 13.32
C VAL A 132 -9.64 17.01 13.20
N PHE A 133 -10.65 17.71 12.66
CA PHE A 133 -10.63 19.17 12.58
C PHE A 133 -10.58 19.82 13.97
N ASN A 134 -11.39 19.36 14.93
CA ASN A 134 -11.38 19.88 16.29
C ASN A 134 -10.01 19.74 16.97
N GLU A 135 -9.32 18.63 16.71
CA GLU A 135 -8.00 18.37 17.28
C GLU A 135 -6.91 19.20 16.58
N LEU A 136 -7.02 19.42 15.27
CA LEU A 136 -6.16 20.38 14.55
C LEU A 136 -6.29 21.80 15.14
N ILE A 137 -7.52 22.23 15.43
CA ILE A 137 -7.78 23.51 16.11
C ILE A 137 -7.15 23.52 17.51
N ARG A 138 -7.28 22.43 18.28
CA ARG A 138 -6.65 22.32 19.60
C ARG A 138 -5.13 22.41 19.52
N CYS A 139 -4.50 21.73 18.56
CA CYS A 139 -3.06 21.74 18.33
C CYS A 139 -2.55 23.11 17.87
N ALA A 140 -3.29 23.79 17.00
CA ALA A 140 -2.93 25.13 16.52
C ALA A 140 -2.86 26.18 17.63
N ARG A 141 -3.59 25.97 18.74
CA ARG A 141 -3.60 26.83 19.93
C ARG A 141 -2.49 26.53 20.93
N GLN A 142 -1.74 25.44 20.74
CA GLN A 142 -0.67 25.06 21.66
C GLN A 142 0.62 25.84 21.37
N PRO A 143 1.54 25.93 22.36
CA PRO A 143 2.91 26.34 22.09
C PRO A 143 3.55 25.44 21.03
N ASN A 144 4.24 26.06 20.07
CA ASN A 144 4.83 25.40 18.91
C ASN A 144 3.79 24.65 18.03
N PRO A 145 2.82 25.38 17.44
CA PRO A 145 1.70 24.78 16.72
C PRO A 145 2.14 23.92 15.54
N GLU A 146 3.25 24.27 14.87
CA GLU A 146 3.82 23.48 13.78
C GLU A 146 4.14 22.05 14.21
N GLN A 147 4.89 21.90 15.30
CA GLN A 147 5.27 20.59 15.80
C GLN A 147 4.04 19.79 16.25
N GLN A 148 3.11 20.44 16.96
CA GLN A 148 1.92 19.79 17.52
C GLN A 148 0.97 19.31 16.43
N VAL A 149 0.68 20.16 15.45
CA VAL A 149 -0.17 19.82 14.31
C VAL A 149 0.50 18.73 13.48
N ARG A 150 1.81 18.84 13.19
CA ARG A 150 2.53 17.81 12.43
C ARG A 150 2.54 16.46 13.12
N GLN A 151 2.75 16.42 14.44
CA GLN A 151 2.68 15.19 15.23
C GLN A 151 1.29 14.57 15.17
N TYR A 152 0.24 15.40 15.28
CA TYR A 152 -1.12 14.92 15.19
C TYR A 152 -1.45 14.39 13.79
N VAL A 153 -1.06 15.10 12.73
CA VAL A 153 -1.25 14.61 11.35
C VAL A 153 -0.50 13.30 11.12
N ASP A 154 0.72 13.17 11.63
CA ASP A 154 1.47 11.91 11.57
C ASP A 154 0.72 10.76 12.28
N GLN A 155 0.04 11.03 13.40
CA GLN A 155 -0.82 10.06 14.09
C GLN A 155 -2.06 9.69 13.27
N VAL A 156 -2.77 10.68 12.71
CA VAL A 156 -3.95 10.46 11.84
C VAL A 156 -3.59 9.60 10.63
N LEU A 157 -2.38 9.76 10.11
CA LEU A 157 -1.87 9.03 8.95
C LEU A 157 -1.17 7.71 9.30
N GLY A 158 -1.15 7.31 10.57
CA GLY A 158 -0.51 6.06 11.01
C GLY A 158 1.02 6.03 10.84
N VAL A 159 1.67 7.18 10.70
CA VAL A 159 3.12 7.29 10.55
C VAL A 159 3.78 7.07 11.92
N ARG A 160 4.26 5.85 12.19
CA ARG A 160 5.01 5.54 13.43
C ARG A 160 6.36 6.28 13.43
N ARG A 161 6.65 7.02 14.50
CA ARG A 161 8.02 7.37 14.90
C ARG A 161 8.44 6.46 16.05
N ASP A 162 9.45 5.63 15.81
CA ASP A 162 10.22 5.01 16.88
C ASP A 162 11.14 6.07 17.49
N ALA A 163 10.79 6.60 18.68
CA ALA A 163 11.70 6.85 19.82
C ALA A 163 11.12 7.80 20.90
N ALA A 164 10.86 7.21 22.08
CA ALA A 164 11.12 7.64 23.47
C ALA A 164 10.33 8.81 24.15
N PRO A 165 10.15 8.74 25.49
CA PRO A 165 8.97 9.26 26.17
C PRO A 165 9.19 10.63 26.83
N ALA A 166 8.23 11.54 26.67
CA ALA A 166 8.07 12.68 27.57
C ALA A 166 6.60 12.84 27.96
N ARG A 167 6.39 12.80 29.28
CA ARG A 167 5.14 12.86 30.02
C ARG A 167 4.21 13.97 29.53
N LEU A 168 2.97 13.61 29.19
CA LEU A 168 1.81 14.46 29.45
C LEU A 168 0.70 13.61 30.07
N VAL A 169 0.16 14.16 31.14
CA VAL A 169 -0.77 13.55 32.09
C VAL A 169 -2.15 13.45 31.46
N GLY A 170 -2.68 12.22 31.44
CA GLY A 170 -4.09 11.86 31.59
C GLY A 170 -5.14 12.62 30.81
N ILE A 171 -5.39 12.21 29.55
CA ILE A 171 -6.74 12.14 28.93
C ILE A 171 -6.73 10.91 27.99
N PRO A 172 -7.77 10.06 27.96
CA PRO A 172 -7.83 8.93 27.03
C PRO A 172 -7.82 9.44 25.59
N ALA A 173 -6.93 8.90 24.76
CA ALA A 173 -6.96 9.14 23.32
C ALA A 173 -8.35 8.75 22.77
N PRO A 174 -8.96 9.55 21.88
CA PRO A 174 -10.13 9.11 21.16
C PRO A 174 -9.72 7.90 20.32
N VAL A 175 -10.22 6.74 20.70
CA VAL A 175 -10.12 5.49 19.95
C VAL A 175 -10.94 5.67 18.68
N ILE A 176 -10.32 6.22 17.63
CA ILE A 176 -10.84 6.14 16.27
C ILE A 176 -10.43 4.76 15.73
N ASN A 177 -11.08 3.74 16.28
CA ASN A 177 -11.10 2.41 15.68
C ASN A 177 -12.09 2.44 14.52
N HIS A 178 -11.62 2.86 13.35
CA HIS A 178 -12.17 2.30 12.11
C HIS A 178 -11.40 1.01 11.83
N ASP A 179 -11.80 -0.03 12.58
CA ASP A 179 -11.31 -1.40 12.48
C ASP A 179 -11.67 -1.95 11.09
N GLY A 180 -10.77 -1.77 10.14
CA GLY A 180 -10.92 -2.24 8.77
C GLY A 180 -9.84 -1.70 7.83
N GLN A 181 -9.75 -0.39 7.63
CA GLN A 181 -8.91 0.19 6.55
C GLN A 181 -7.42 0.37 6.89
N SER A 182 -7.05 0.58 8.16
CA SER A 182 -5.67 0.95 8.52
C SER A 182 -4.64 -0.17 8.33
N THR A 183 -5.08 -1.43 8.36
CA THR A 183 -4.22 -2.59 8.07
C THR A 183 -4.17 -2.95 6.59
N HIS A 184 -5.15 -2.51 5.79
CA HIS A 184 -5.17 -2.65 4.33
C HIS A 184 -4.19 -1.70 3.63
N THR A 185 -3.87 -0.54 4.24
CA THR A 185 -2.93 0.43 3.66
C THR A 185 -1.48 0.12 3.98
N ALA A 186 -1.16 -0.32 5.21
CA ALA A 186 0.23 -0.52 5.63
C ALA A 186 0.97 -1.65 4.87
N SER A 187 0.34 -2.82 4.71
CA SER A 187 0.92 -3.97 3.98
C SER A 187 1.06 -3.71 2.48
N VAL A 188 0.09 -2.99 1.91
CA VAL A 188 0.15 -2.52 0.52
C VAL A 188 1.29 -1.51 0.36
N HIS A 189 1.45 -0.54 1.25
CA HIS A 189 2.55 0.42 1.21
C HIS A 189 3.93 -0.25 1.31
N GLU A 190 4.07 -1.26 2.19
CA GLU A 190 5.33 -2.00 2.35
C GLU A 190 5.69 -2.80 1.07
N SER A 191 4.74 -3.57 0.53
CA SER A 191 4.97 -4.33 -0.70
C SER A 191 5.19 -3.46 -1.95
N VAL A 192 4.51 -2.30 -2.01
CA VAL A 192 4.77 -1.26 -3.02
C VAL A 192 6.21 -0.77 -2.94
N SER A 193 6.69 -0.47 -1.73
CA SER A 193 8.05 0.04 -1.50
C SER A 193 9.12 -1.02 -1.81
N GLU A 194 8.86 -2.28 -1.43
CA GLU A 194 9.72 -3.42 -1.75
C GLU A 194 9.85 -3.61 -3.27
N SER A 195 8.72 -3.56 -3.98
CA SER A 195 8.64 -3.68 -5.44
C SER A 195 9.42 -2.59 -6.16
N ALA A 196 9.23 -1.33 -5.74
CA ALA A 196 9.98 -0.20 -6.30
C ALA A 196 11.50 -0.38 -6.07
N THR A 197 11.89 -0.87 -4.89
CA THR A 197 13.30 -1.13 -4.55
C THR A 197 13.91 -2.22 -5.44
N LYS A 198 13.18 -3.30 -5.73
CA LYS A 198 13.63 -4.36 -6.63
C LYS A 198 13.82 -3.87 -8.06
N LEU A 199 12.83 -3.12 -8.59
CA LEU A 199 12.96 -2.48 -9.90
C LEU A 199 14.17 -1.54 -9.95
N TRP A 200 14.36 -0.72 -8.92
CA TRP A 200 15.51 0.17 -8.83
C TRP A 200 16.83 -0.61 -8.84
N ALA A 201 16.95 -1.67 -8.04
CA ALA A 201 18.15 -2.51 -8.02
C ALA A 201 18.48 -3.10 -9.40
N ARG A 202 17.47 -3.44 -10.20
CA ARG A 202 17.64 -3.96 -11.57
C ARG A 202 18.05 -2.89 -12.58
N TYR A 203 17.39 -1.75 -12.56
CA TYR A 203 17.46 -0.78 -13.66
C TYR A 203 18.29 0.47 -13.35
N ARG A 204 18.70 0.70 -12.11
CA ARG A 204 19.39 1.94 -11.68
C ARG A 204 20.59 2.33 -12.55
N ASP A 205 21.33 1.35 -13.08
CA ASP A 205 22.55 1.62 -13.86
C ASP A 205 22.19 2.32 -15.19
N GLN A 206 21.02 2.02 -15.75
CA GLN A 206 20.47 2.66 -16.95
C GLN A 206 19.90 4.07 -16.67
N LEU A 207 19.63 4.38 -15.40
CA LEU A 207 19.10 5.68 -14.98
C LEU A 207 20.19 6.65 -14.49
N THR A 208 21.47 6.30 -14.69
CA THR A 208 22.60 7.19 -14.37
C THR A 208 22.82 8.25 -15.46
N GLY A 209 23.39 9.39 -15.09
CA GLY A 209 23.63 10.49 -16.05
C GLY A 209 22.32 11.09 -16.58
N SER A 210 22.19 11.17 -17.92
CA SER A 210 20.97 11.65 -18.60
C SER A 210 19.88 10.59 -18.71
N GLY A 211 20.15 9.32 -18.39
CA GLY A 211 19.22 8.21 -18.62
C GLY A 211 17.89 8.35 -17.87
N LEU A 212 17.88 9.00 -16.70
CA LEU A 212 16.63 9.30 -15.99
C LEU A 212 15.73 10.26 -16.78
N ASP A 213 16.29 11.34 -17.31
CA ASP A 213 15.52 12.34 -18.06
C ASP A 213 15.09 11.78 -19.42
N GLU A 214 15.98 11.03 -20.09
CA GLU A 214 15.67 10.32 -21.34
C GLU A 214 14.51 9.33 -21.17
N ALA A 215 14.55 8.48 -20.14
CA ALA A 215 13.47 7.52 -19.88
C ALA A 215 12.12 8.20 -19.56
N VAL A 216 12.15 9.32 -18.83
CA VAL A 216 10.94 10.11 -18.54
C VAL A 216 10.40 10.78 -19.80
N GLU A 217 11.26 11.33 -20.65
CA GLU A 217 10.88 11.92 -21.93
C GLU A 217 10.30 10.87 -22.88
N GLU A 218 10.91 9.69 -22.97
CA GLU A 218 10.46 8.61 -23.85
C GLU A 218 9.09 8.07 -23.45
N VAL A 219 8.85 7.78 -22.16
CA VAL A 219 7.53 7.32 -21.72
C VAL A 219 6.45 8.39 -21.90
N THR A 220 6.82 9.66 -21.68
CA THR A 220 5.90 10.78 -21.90
C THR A 220 5.53 10.88 -23.38
N ALA A 221 6.51 10.80 -24.27
CA ALA A 221 6.29 10.82 -25.72
C ALA A 221 5.43 9.64 -26.19
N VAL A 222 5.69 8.43 -25.68
CA VAL A 222 4.90 7.23 -25.98
C VAL A 222 3.43 7.45 -25.61
N ILE A 223 3.13 7.94 -24.40
CA ILE A 223 1.76 8.14 -23.94
C ILE A 223 1.06 9.28 -24.70
N ILE A 224 1.77 10.40 -24.95
CA ILE A 224 1.21 11.55 -25.69
C ILE A 224 0.88 11.18 -27.15
N SER A 225 1.66 10.29 -27.76
CA SER A 225 1.47 9.87 -29.16
C SER A 225 0.27 8.94 -29.40
N LEU A 226 -0.38 8.44 -28.34
CA LEU A 226 -1.55 7.56 -28.46
C LEU A 226 -2.77 8.29 -29.04
N SER A 227 -3.70 7.56 -29.65
CA SER A 227 -4.91 8.11 -30.24
C SER A 227 -5.92 8.59 -29.17
N ASP A 228 -6.55 9.73 -29.43
CA ASP A 228 -7.57 10.36 -28.55
C ASP A 228 -8.95 9.68 -28.65
N ALA A 229 -9.03 8.52 -29.31
CA ALA A 229 -10.29 7.82 -29.56
C ALA A 229 -10.97 7.29 -28.28
N ASP A 230 -10.22 7.15 -27.18
CA ASP A 230 -10.71 6.67 -25.88
C ASP A 230 -10.54 7.76 -24.80
N PRO A 231 -11.61 8.18 -24.10
CA PRO A 231 -11.53 9.09 -22.96
C PRO A 231 -10.51 8.71 -21.88
N LYS A 232 -10.20 7.42 -21.72
CA LYS A 232 -9.15 6.97 -20.79
C LYS A 232 -7.75 7.44 -21.21
N THR A 233 -7.48 7.41 -22.50
CA THR A 233 -6.20 7.84 -23.06
C THR A 233 -6.01 9.34 -22.86
N GLU A 234 -7.06 10.13 -23.05
CA GLU A 234 -7.03 11.57 -22.78
C GLU A 234 -6.72 11.90 -21.32
N ALA A 235 -7.35 11.20 -20.38
CA ALA A 235 -7.05 11.33 -18.97
C ALA A 235 -5.62 10.89 -18.63
N ALA A 236 -5.13 9.80 -19.24
CA ALA A 236 -3.76 9.34 -19.06
C ALA A 236 -2.72 10.37 -19.55
N LYS A 237 -2.99 11.06 -20.68
CA LYS A 237 -2.12 12.14 -21.19
C LYS A 237 -2.06 13.34 -20.25
N ARG A 238 -3.20 13.75 -19.70
CA ARG A 238 -3.24 14.80 -18.66
C ARG A 238 -2.47 14.36 -17.42
N CYS A 239 -2.60 13.10 -17.03
CA CYS A 239 -1.87 12.52 -15.90
C CYS A 239 -0.36 12.58 -16.09
N ILE A 240 0.16 12.01 -17.19
CA ILE A 240 1.61 11.93 -17.42
C ILE A 240 2.23 13.32 -17.50
N THR A 241 1.54 14.28 -18.11
CA THR A 241 1.96 15.69 -18.15
C THR A 241 2.05 16.28 -16.74
N ARG A 242 1.05 16.02 -15.90
CA ARG A 242 1.01 16.51 -14.51
C ARG A 242 2.11 15.91 -13.63
N ILE A 243 2.32 14.59 -13.70
CA ILE A 243 3.23 13.89 -12.78
C ILE A 243 4.70 13.92 -13.20
N THR A 244 5.00 14.29 -14.44
CA THR A 244 6.38 14.51 -14.92
C THR A 244 6.83 15.97 -14.83
N ASP A 245 5.91 16.89 -14.50
CA ASP A 245 6.21 18.29 -14.23
C ASP A 245 7.23 18.41 -13.08
N ARG A 246 8.19 19.33 -13.22
CA ARG A 246 9.28 19.51 -12.25
C ARG A 246 8.79 19.98 -10.88
N ALA A 247 7.63 20.62 -10.80
CA ALA A 247 7.00 21.04 -9.55
C ALA A 247 6.29 19.89 -8.83
N PHE A 248 5.99 18.79 -9.51
CA PHE A 248 5.28 17.64 -8.95
C PHE A 248 6.25 16.66 -8.29
N VAL A 249 6.71 16.99 -7.08
CA VAL A 249 7.76 16.23 -6.38
C VAL A 249 7.18 15.33 -5.30
N PHE A 250 7.49 14.04 -5.39
CA PHE A 250 7.22 13.06 -4.34
C PHE A 250 8.33 12.03 -4.27
N THR A 251 8.65 11.60 -3.05
CA THR A 251 9.57 10.51 -2.77
C THR A 251 8.94 9.60 -1.73
N ASP A 252 8.82 8.32 -2.09
CA ASP A 252 8.39 7.31 -1.14
C ASP A 252 9.46 7.17 -0.05
N ARG A 253 9.02 7.23 1.22
CA ARG A 253 9.95 7.31 2.36
C ARG A 253 10.63 5.98 2.66
N THR A 254 9.98 4.87 2.33
CA THR A 254 10.46 3.53 2.66
C THR A 254 11.53 3.08 1.65
N SER A 255 11.26 3.27 0.37
CA SER A 255 12.19 2.92 -0.71
C SER A 255 13.21 4.02 -1.02
N GLY A 256 12.90 5.28 -0.70
CA GLY A 256 13.70 6.45 -1.09
C GLY A 256 13.59 6.80 -2.58
N ILE A 257 12.69 6.15 -3.31
CA ILE A 257 12.50 6.34 -4.75
C ILE A 257 11.50 7.46 -4.99
N SER A 258 11.89 8.40 -5.84
CA SER A 258 11.01 9.48 -6.29
C SER A 258 9.99 9.01 -7.31
N LEU A 259 8.85 9.71 -7.41
CA LEU A 259 7.84 9.42 -8.42
C LEU A 259 8.41 9.53 -9.84
N ARG A 260 9.31 10.50 -10.08
CA ARG A 260 10.03 10.66 -11.35
C ARG A 260 10.88 9.43 -11.68
N GLN A 261 11.61 8.91 -10.68
CA GLN A 261 12.37 7.66 -10.83
C GLN A 261 11.44 6.47 -11.08
N LEU A 262 10.31 6.38 -10.36
CA LEU A 262 9.33 5.31 -10.58
C LEU A 262 8.74 5.32 -11.99
N ILE A 263 8.45 6.49 -12.55
CA ILE A 263 7.98 6.63 -13.93
C ILE A 263 9.03 6.13 -14.93
N ALA A 264 10.30 6.48 -14.72
CA ALA A 264 11.40 5.96 -15.53
C ALA A 264 11.56 4.43 -15.39
N LEU A 265 11.43 3.90 -14.17
CA LEU A 265 11.41 2.45 -13.95
C LEU A 265 10.23 1.78 -14.65
N ALA A 266 9.07 2.43 -14.67
CA ALA A 266 7.88 1.92 -15.35
C ALA A 266 8.11 1.79 -16.86
N TYR A 267 8.80 2.77 -17.45
CA TYR A 267 9.23 2.71 -18.84
C TYR A 267 10.16 1.52 -19.10
N LEU A 268 11.25 1.42 -18.34
CA LEU A 268 12.24 0.36 -18.52
C LEU A 268 11.62 -1.03 -18.33
N ALA A 269 10.76 -1.20 -17.33
CA ALA A 269 10.03 -2.45 -17.10
C ALA A 269 9.04 -2.78 -18.23
N MET A 270 8.38 -1.77 -18.82
CA MET A 270 7.49 -1.94 -19.98
C MET A 270 8.27 -2.29 -21.26
N THR A 271 9.53 -1.86 -21.39
CA THR A 271 10.36 -2.13 -22.58
C THR A 271 11.30 -3.33 -22.42
N ASP A 272 11.43 -3.91 -21.23
CA ASP A 272 12.28 -5.09 -20.99
C ASP A 272 11.65 -6.35 -21.62
N GLU A 273 12.04 -6.68 -22.85
CA GLU A 273 11.54 -7.87 -23.56
C GLU A 273 11.86 -9.20 -22.88
N VAL A 274 12.85 -9.24 -21.98
CA VAL A 274 13.29 -10.46 -21.30
C VAL A 274 12.45 -10.72 -20.07
N ASN A 275 12.18 -9.70 -19.26
CA ASN A 275 11.51 -9.86 -17.97
C ASN A 275 10.04 -9.41 -17.97
N ARG A 276 9.60 -8.64 -18.96
CA ARG A 276 8.20 -8.18 -19.03
C ARG A 276 7.23 -9.34 -19.20
N HIS A 277 6.15 -9.29 -18.44
CA HIS A 277 4.97 -10.13 -18.65
C HIS A 277 4.12 -9.62 -19.82
N GLY A 278 3.81 -10.50 -20.77
CA GLY A 278 2.94 -10.19 -21.89
C GLY A 278 3.56 -9.31 -22.97
N SER A 279 2.71 -8.81 -23.87
CA SER A 279 3.16 -7.99 -24.99
C SER A 279 3.45 -6.54 -24.58
N LEU A 280 4.18 -5.81 -25.41
CA LEU A 280 4.40 -4.37 -25.22
C LEU A 280 3.08 -3.59 -25.20
N GLU A 281 2.12 -4.04 -26.00
CA GLU A 281 0.79 -3.45 -26.09
C GLU A 281 0.02 -3.64 -24.79
N ASP A 282 0.05 -4.85 -24.22
CA ASP A 282 -0.60 -5.15 -22.93
C ASP A 282 0.01 -4.33 -21.79
N ALA A 283 1.34 -4.30 -21.73
CA ALA A 283 2.05 -3.52 -20.70
C ALA A 283 1.76 -2.03 -20.81
N ARG A 284 1.69 -1.50 -22.04
CA ARG A 284 1.29 -0.12 -22.29
C ARG A 284 -0.16 0.13 -21.87
N ALA A 285 -1.08 -0.79 -22.19
CA ALA A 285 -2.48 -0.67 -21.79
C ALA A 285 -2.61 -0.66 -20.25
N GLN A 286 -1.83 -1.48 -19.53
CA GLN A 286 -1.78 -1.44 -18.06
C GLN A 286 -1.27 -0.10 -17.53
N LEU A 287 -0.21 0.45 -18.13
CA LEU A 287 0.32 1.76 -17.74
C LEU A 287 -0.70 2.89 -18.00
N VAL A 288 -1.35 2.89 -19.18
CA VAL A 288 -2.42 3.85 -19.53
C VAL A 288 -3.57 3.75 -18.53
N GLN A 289 -4.01 2.53 -18.20
CA GLN A 289 -5.06 2.31 -17.21
C GLN A 289 -4.64 2.81 -15.82
N GLY A 290 -3.38 2.63 -15.41
CA GLY A 290 -2.85 3.19 -14.15
C GLY A 290 -2.84 4.72 -14.13
N LEU A 291 -2.43 5.35 -15.23
CA LEU A 291 -2.45 6.81 -15.38
C LEU A 291 -3.87 7.37 -15.40
N TYR A 292 -4.81 6.68 -16.06
CA TYR A 292 -6.23 6.99 -16.03
C TYR A 292 -6.79 6.93 -14.60
N GLU A 293 -6.61 5.81 -13.89
CA GLU A 293 -7.03 5.65 -12.49
C GLU A 293 -6.36 6.67 -11.57
N THR A 294 -5.15 7.11 -11.89
CA THR A 294 -4.48 8.17 -11.14
C THR A 294 -5.14 9.54 -11.36
N GLN A 295 -5.50 9.85 -12.60
CA GLN A 295 -6.11 11.13 -12.96
C GLN A 295 -7.57 11.23 -12.54
N ARG A 296 -8.29 10.10 -12.58
CA ARG A 296 -9.74 10.00 -12.42
C ARG A 296 -10.16 9.21 -11.20
N GLY A 297 -9.24 8.74 -10.35
CA GLY A 297 -9.58 7.72 -9.35
C GLY A 297 -10.64 8.12 -8.33
N TYR A 298 -10.83 9.41 -8.04
CA TYR A 298 -11.97 9.87 -7.21
C TYR A 298 -13.25 10.16 -8.00
N ASN A 299 -13.19 10.13 -9.34
CA ASN A 299 -14.36 10.07 -10.23
C ASN A 299 -14.88 8.64 -10.41
N LEU A 300 -14.11 7.63 -10.01
CA LEU A 300 -14.48 6.22 -10.16
C LEU A 300 -15.27 5.73 -8.94
N SER A 301 -16.42 5.14 -9.20
CA SER A 301 -17.15 4.34 -8.19
C SER A 301 -16.40 3.04 -7.87
N GLU A 302 -16.82 2.32 -6.82
CA GLU A 302 -16.28 0.99 -6.49
C GLU A 302 -16.41 -0.02 -7.64
N ALA A 303 -17.39 0.16 -8.53
CA ALA A 303 -17.58 -0.66 -9.73
C ALA A 303 -16.69 -0.21 -10.91
N GLY A 304 -15.83 0.79 -10.73
CA GLY A 304 -14.97 1.35 -11.78
C GLY A 304 -15.71 2.22 -12.81
N ILE A 305 -16.95 2.62 -12.51
CA ILE A 305 -17.74 3.50 -13.37
C ILE A 305 -17.35 4.94 -13.10
N ASP A 306 -16.98 5.65 -14.17
CA ASP A 306 -16.59 7.06 -14.17
C ASP A 306 -17.83 7.98 -14.20
N ASP A 307 -17.84 9.00 -13.33
CA ASP A 307 -18.93 9.97 -13.21
C ASP A 307 -18.97 11.04 -14.33
N GLY A 308 -17.97 11.08 -15.20
CA GLY A 308 -17.86 12.01 -16.33
C GLY A 308 -17.64 13.47 -15.93
N GLN A 309 -17.41 13.76 -14.64
CA GLN A 309 -17.17 15.11 -14.14
C GLN A 309 -15.73 15.58 -14.42
N ALA A 310 -15.39 16.77 -13.93
CA ALA A 310 -14.04 17.28 -13.93
C ALA A 310 -13.08 16.32 -13.20
N ASP A 311 -11.81 16.34 -13.59
CA ASP A 311 -10.81 15.41 -13.05
C ASP A 311 -10.64 15.58 -11.52
N HIS A 312 -10.93 14.52 -10.79
CA HIS A 312 -10.63 14.36 -9.38
C HIS A 312 -9.56 13.28 -9.23
N SER A 313 -8.31 13.73 -9.27
CA SER A 313 -7.14 12.87 -9.20
C SER A 313 -6.89 12.34 -7.80
N ILE A 314 -6.35 11.12 -7.73
CA ILE A 314 -5.94 10.53 -6.45
C ILE A 314 -4.75 11.29 -5.85
N CYS A 315 -4.56 11.17 -4.54
CA CYS A 315 -3.45 11.82 -3.84
C CYS A 315 -2.08 11.36 -4.38
N ILE A 316 -1.04 12.16 -4.12
CA ILE A 316 0.31 11.91 -4.66
C ILE A 316 0.94 10.60 -4.17
N ALA A 317 0.68 10.21 -2.91
CA ALA A 317 1.10 8.91 -2.39
C ALA A 317 0.31 7.76 -3.03
N GLY A 318 -1.00 7.96 -3.27
CA GLY A 318 -1.84 7.02 -4.01
C GLY A 318 -1.38 6.84 -5.45
N THR A 319 -0.84 7.89 -6.08
CA THR A 319 -0.25 7.83 -7.42
C THR A 319 0.93 6.85 -7.46
N PHE A 320 1.85 6.94 -6.49
CA PHE A 320 2.99 6.02 -6.39
C PHE A 320 2.52 4.56 -6.25
N ASN A 321 1.61 4.29 -5.31
CA ASN A 321 1.05 2.95 -5.10
C ASN A 321 0.36 2.41 -6.36
N LYS A 322 -0.42 3.26 -7.03
CA LYS A 322 -1.19 2.87 -8.22
C LYS A 322 -0.29 2.50 -9.39
N LEU A 323 0.81 3.22 -9.59
CA LEU A 323 1.79 2.87 -10.61
C LEU A 323 2.45 1.52 -10.31
N VAL A 324 2.84 1.25 -9.07
CA VAL A 324 3.43 -0.05 -8.69
C VAL A 324 2.40 -1.18 -8.81
N GLU A 325 1.13 -0.95 -8.49
CA GLU A 325 0.04 -1.91 -8.71
C GLU A 325 -0.04 -2.34 -10.18
N LYS A 326 0.02 -1.39 -11.13
CA LYS A 326 0.02 -1.75 -12.56
C LYS A 326 1.32 -2.41 -12.97
N LEU A 327 2.46 -2.00 -12.39
CA LEU A 327 3.75 -2.65 -12.66
C LEU A 327 3.79 -4.10 -12.17
N ALA A 328 3.04 -4.47 -11.13
CA ALA A 328 2.90 -5.87 -10.70
C ALA A 328 2.25 -6.76 -11.78
N MET A 329 1.48 -6.18 -12.68
CA MET A 329 0.94 -6.88 -13.86
C MET A 329 1.93 -6.94 -15.03
N ILE A 330 2.96 -6.08 -15.02
CA ILE A 330 3.92 -5.90 -16.12
C ILE A 330 5.24 -6.63 -15.86
N HIS A 331 5.68 -6.76 -14.60
CA HIS A 331 7.05 -7.16 -14.29
C HIS A 331 7.14 -8.03 -13.02
N PRO A 332 7.93 -9.12 -13.01
CA PRO A 332 8.00 -10.08 -11.90
C PRO A 332 8.59 -9.52 -10.61
N ASP A 333 9.39 -8.45 -10.68
CA ASP A 333 9.93 -7.79 -9.48
C ASP A 333 8.88 -6.96 -8.71
N CYS A 334 7.69 -6.77 -9.28
CA CYS A 334 6.60 -6.05 -8.64
C CYS A 334 5.53 -7.01 -8.12
N GLU A 335 5.21 -6.89 -6.84
CA GLU A 335 4.19 -7.68 -6.17
C GLU A 335 3.43 -6.79 -5.19
N ILE A 336 2.09 -6.79 -5.27
CA ILE A 336 1.23 -6.17 -4.25
C ILE A 336 0.73 -7.28 -3.33
N LYS A 337 1.35 -7.38 -2.15
CA LYS A 337 0.92 -8.33 -1.12
C LYS A 337 -0.26 -7.72 -0.39
N VAL A 338 -1.47 -8.07 -0.80
CA VAL A 338 -2.69 -7.71 -0.07
C VAL A 338 -2.80 -8.64 1.15
N ILE A 339 -2.22 -8.24 2.27
CA ILE A 339 -2.32 -9.00 3.52
C ILE A 339 -3.64 -8.61 4.20
N THR A 340 -4.55 -9.57 4.40
CA THR A 340 -5.86 -9.35 5.05
C THR A 340 -6.09 -10.34 6.19
N LYS A 341 -6.93 -9.96 7.17
CA LYS A 341 -7.36 -10.89 8.24
C LYS A 341 -8.02 -12.14 7.65
N THR A 342 -8.79 -12.01 6.57
CA THR A 342 -9.39 -13.15 5.85
C THR A 342 -8.33 -14.10 5.29
N LEU A 343 -7.28 -13.58 4.65
CA LEU A 343 -6.18 -14.39 4.14
C LEU A 343 -5.41 -15.09 5.27
N ALA A 344 -5.18 -14.39 6.39
CA ALA A 344 -4.57 -14.97 7.58
C ALA A 344 -5.42 -16.15 8.09
N THR A 345 -6.74 -15.96 8.22
CA THR A 345 -7.68 -17.02 8.64
C THR A 345 -7.68 -18.21 7.68
N LEU A 346 -7.59 -17.99 6.37
CA LEU A 346 -7.52 -19.09 5.39
C LEU A 346 -6.19 -19.84 5.43
N LYS A 347 -5.09 -19.19 5.85
CA LYS A 347 -3.75 -19.78 5.88
C LYS A 347 -3.44 -20.53 7.17
N LEU A 348 -3.96 -20.06 8.31
CA LEU A 348 -3.75 -20.67 9.63
C LEU A 348 -3.95 -22.21 9.65
N PRO A 349 -5.02 -22.78 9.05
CA PRO A 349 -5.22 -24.24 9.00
C PRO A 349 -4.05 -25.01 8.41
N LYS A 350 -3.48 -24.52 7.30
CA LYS A 350 -2.38 -25.17 6.59
C LYS A 350 -1.10 -25.08 7.40
N VAL A 351 -0.83 -23.92 7.99
CA VAL A 351 0.35 -23.72 8.85
C VAL A 351 0.31 -24.63 10.08
N VAL A 352 -0.84 -24.72 10.76
CA VAL A 352 -1.04 -25.63 11.89
C VAL A 352 -0.81 -27.08 11.49
N GLU A 353 -1.36 -27.50 10.34
CA GLU A 353 -1.15 -28.85 9.84
C GLU A 353 0.31 -29.15 9.53
N GLU A 354 1.01 -28.25 8.84
CA GLU A 354 2.41 -28.42 8.47
C GLU A 354 3.33 -28.48 9.70
N GLU A 355 3.13 -27.60 10.68
CA GLU A 355 3.89 -27.62 11.94
C GLU A 355 3.58 -28.88 12.78
N ALA A 356 2.32 -29.28 12.85
CA ALA A 356 1.91 -30.51 13.52
C ALA A 356 2.56 -31.75 12.90
N MET A 357 2.51 -31.88 11.57
CA MET A 357 3.12 -33.01 10.86
C MET A 357 4.63 -33.00 10.98
N ARG A 358 5.26 -31.82 10.96
CA ARG A 358 6.70 -31.68 11.18
C ARG A 358 7.10 -32.12 12.59
N TYR A 359 6.37 -31.67 13.61
CA TYR A 359 6.57 -32.11 14.98
C TYR A 359 6.42 -33.62 15.11
N LEU A 360 5.32 -34.20 14.62
CA LEU A 360 5.10 -35.64 14.68
C LEU A 360 6.22 -36.42 13.98
N ALA A 361 6.71 -35.94 12.82
CA ALA A 361 7.84 -36.56 12.14
C ALA A 361 9.13 -36.58 12.98
N THR A 362 9.38 -35.56 13.82
CA THR A 362 10.54 -35.58 14.74
C THR A 362 10.44 -36.66 15.82
N GLN A 363 9.21 -37.04 16.21
CA GLN A 363 8.95 -38.04 17.24
C GLN A 363 9.05 -39.49 16.72
N VAL A 364 9.01 -39.70 15.40
CA VAL A 364 9.13 -41.02 14.73
C VAL A 364 10.54 -41.65 14.88
N ASN A 365 11.48 -40.96 15.53
CA ASN A 365 12.88 -41.37 15.64
C ASN A 365 13.17 -42.44 16.71
N SER A 366 12.19 -42.86 17.52
CA SER A 366 12.44 -43.96 18.46
C SER A 366 12.65 -45.29 17.73
N GLN A 367 13.75 -45.97 18.06
CA GLN A 367 14.04 -47.32 17.53
C GLN A 367 13.60 -48.44 18.49
N THR A 368 13.08 -48.11 19.67
CA THR A 368 12.63 -49.10 20.66
C THR A 368 11.14 -49.40 20.49
N PRO A 369 10.70 -50.66 20.70
CA PRO A 369 9.28 -51.03 20.66
C PRO A 369 8.38 -50.19 21.58
N GLU A 370 8.86 -49.88 22.79
CA GLU A 370 8.11 -49.10 23.79
C GLU A 370 7.90 -47.66 23.29
N GLY A 371 8.95 -47.03 22.76
CA GLY A 371 8.85 -45.68 22.20
C GLY A 371 7.96 -45.59 20.96
N LEU A 372 7.96 -46.62 20.09
CA LEU A 372 7.02 -46.71 18.97
C LEU A 372 5.57 -46.85 19.45
N GLN A 373 5.33 -47.60 20.53
CA GLN A 373 3.99 -47.78 21.08
C GLN A 373 3.45 -46.50 21.74
N VAL A 374 4.32 -45.76 22.44
CA VAL A 374 4.00 -44.41 22.95
C VAL A 374 3.65 -43.45 21.82
N PHE A 375 4.42 -43.48 20.71
CA PHE A 375 4.12 -42.64 19.55
C PHE A 375 2.81 -43.01 18.86
N ILE A 376 2.50 -44.31 18.72
CA ILE A 376 1.21 -44.76 18.16
C ILE A 376 0.04 -44.25 19.03
N ALA A 377 0.16 -44.34 20.36
CA ALA A 377 -0.85 -43.81 21.27
C ALA A 377 -1.01 -42.28 21.14
N LEU A 378 0.09 -41.54 20.91
CA LEU A 378 0.04 -40.11 20.62
C LEU A 378 -0.73 -39.81 19.33
N ILE A 379 -0.48 -40.57 18.25
CA ILE A 379 -1.21 -40.41 16.98
C ILE A 379 -2.71 -40.65 17.17
N ASP A 380 -3.09 -41.69 17.92
CA ASP A 380 -4.50 -41.97 18.22
C ASP A 380 -5.15 -40.83 18.98
N ARG A 381 -4.46 -40.25 19.97
CA ARG A 381 -4.95 -39.09 20.71
C ARG A 381 -5.09 -37.86 19.83
N VAL A 382 -4.13 -37.55 18.96
CA VAL A 382 -4.22 -36.43 18.02
C VAL A 382 -5.39 -36.64 17.04
N LYS A 383 -5.67 -37.90 16.65
CA LYS A 383 -6.81 -38.23 15.78
C LYS A 383 -8.17 -38.01 16.46
N THR A 384 -8.26 -38.24 17.77
CA THR A 384 -9.53 -38.12 18.52
C THR A 384 -9.75 -36.77 19.17
N GLU A 385 -8.70 -36.16 19.70
CA GLU A 385 -8.73 -34.91 20.49
C GLU A 385 -8.24 -33.69 19.68
N GLY A 386 -7.76 -33.88 18.45
CA GLY A 386 -7.23 -32.84 17.58
C GLY A 386 -5.80 -32.41 17.93
N VAL A 387 -5.35 -31.30 17.34
CA VAL A 387 -3.99 -30.78 17.56
C VAL A 387 -3.76 -30.24 18.96
N ALA A 388 -4.84 -30.03 19.74
CA ALA A 388 -4.78 -29.60 21.14
C ALA A 388 -3.81 -30.46 21.99
N VAL A 389 -3.66 -31.75 21.67
CA VAL A 389 -2.76 -32.70 22.35
C VAL A 389 -1.28 -32.31 22.23
N ILE A 390 -0.90 -31.68 21.11
CA ILE A 390 0.49 -31.31 20.79
C ILE A 390 0.67 -29.78 20.70
N TRP A 391 -0.37 -29.01 21.04
CA TRP A 391 -0.41 -27.57 20.82
C TRP A 391 0.76 -26.83 21.46
N ASP A 392 1.11 -27.16 22.71
CA ASP A 392 2.21 -26.52 23.43
C ASP A 392 3.58 -26.67 22.73
N HIS A 393 3.73 -27.68 21.86
CA HIS A 393 4.96 -27.91 21.10
C HIS A 393 4.98 -27.18 19.75
N ILE A 394 3.81 -26.91 19.16
CA ILE A 394 3.70 -26.34 17.81
C ILE A 394 3.24 -24.88 17.80
N LYS A 395 2.67 -24.39 18.91
CA LYS A 395 2.11 -23.04 19.04
C LYS A 395 3.13 -21.96 18.68
N ASN A 396 4.35 -22.05 19.22
CA ASN A 396 5.37 -21.03 18.97
C ASN A 396 5.81 -20.99 17.50
N PRO A 397 6.18 -22.12 16.86
CA PRO A 397 6.42 -22.18 15.41
C PRO A 397 5.27 -21.66 14.55
N VAL A 398 4.02 -22.05 14.86
CA VAL A 398 2.82 -21.53 14.17
C VAL A 398 2.73 -20.02 14.33
N ALA A 399 2.94 -19.51 15.56
CA ALA A 399 2.90 -18.09 15.85
C ALA A 399 4.04 -17.34 15.17
N ASP A 400 5.25 -17.89 15.08
CA ASP A 400 6.38 -17.28 14.35
C ASP A 400 6.01 -17.13 12.87
N TRP A 401 5.58 -18.23 12.23
CA TRP A 401 5.26 -18.21 10.81
C TRP A 401 4.09 -17.27 10.49
N MET A 402 3.01 -17.35 11.24
CA MET A 402 1.86 -16.45 11.04
C MET A 402 2.23 -14.99 11.34
N PHE A 403 3.16 -14.73 12.25
CA PHE A 403 3.58 -13.37 12.56
C PHE A 403 4.53 -12.80 11.51
N ASP A 404 5.44 -13.61 10.97
CA ASP A 404 6.36 -13.19 9.90
C ASP A 404 5.59 -12.72 8.66
N GLU A 405 4.45 -13.34 8.36
CA GLU A 405 3.65 -13.02 7.18
C GLU A 405 2.49 -12.05 7.46
N PHE A 406 1.85 -12.13 8.63
CA PHE A 406 0.64 -11.37 8.94
C PHE A 406 0.80 -10.41 10.13
N GLY A 407 1.99 -10.26 10.70
CA GLY A 407 2.25 -9.44 11.89
C GLY A 407 1.85 -7.97 11.73
N SER A 408 1.88 -7.47 10.50
CA SER A 408 1.42 -6.12 10.15
C SER A 408 -0.07 -5.91 10.44
N LEU A 409 -0.89 -6.96 10.40
CA LEU A 409 -2.31 -6.92 10.80
C LEU A 409 -2.51 -6.69 12.30
N TYR A 410 -1.48 -6.94 13.11
CA TYR A 410 -1.54 -6.97 14.56
C TYR A 410 -0.49 -6.04 15.18
N ARG A 411 -0.38 -4.84 14.61
CA ARG A 411 0.49 -3.76 15.10
C ARG A 411 1.98 -4.12 15.13
N ASN A 412 2.41 -5.14 14.38
CA ASN A 412 3.75 -5.72 14.45
C ASN A 412 4.16 -6.05 15.90
N ASN A 413 3.20 -6.51 16.70
CA ASN A 413 3.43 -6.94 18.06
C ASN A 413 2.95 -8.38 18.25
N LYS A 414 3.88 -9.32 18.45
CA LYS A 414 3.54 -10.74 18.63
C LYS A 414 2.76 -11.00 19.93
N ALA A 415 2.82 -10.07 20.88
CA ALA A 415 2.03 -10.09 22.11
C ALA A 415 0.69 -9.34 21.98
N ASP A 416 0.31 -8.89 20.77
CA ASP A 416 -1.00 -8.27 20.57
C ASP A 416 -2.12 -9.26 20.91
N PRO A 417 -3.09 -8.90 21.78
CA PRO A 417 -4.15 -9.81 22.19
C PRO A 417 -4.97 -10.39 21.03
N GLU A 418 -5.17 -9.64 19.94
CA GLU A 418 -5.88 -10.14 18.76
C GLU A 418 -5.07 -11.19 18.01
N PHE A 419 -3.75 -11.00 17.90
CA PHE A 419 -2.86 -11.98 17.27
C PHE A 419 -2.81 -13.27 18.09
N VAL A 420 -2.64 -13.13 19.41
CA VAL A 420 -2.61 -14.26 20.33
C VAL A 420 -3.93 -15.04 20.24
N ALA A 421 -5.08 -14.35 20.32
CA ALA A 421 -6.38 -15.00 20.18
C ALA A 421 -6.56 -15.69 18.82
N PHE A 422 -6.10 -15.05 17.74
CA PHE A 422 -6.13 -15.61 16.39
C PHE A 422 -5.32 -16.91 16.28
N VAL A 423 -4.09 -16.94 16.78
CA VAL A 423 -3.25 -18.15 16.77
C VAL A 423 -3.87 -19.25 17.63
N GLU A 424 -4.47 -18.91 18.77
CA GLU A 424 -5.13 -19.90 19.66
C GLU A 424 -6.29 -20.64 19.00
N VAL A 425 -6.94 -20.06 17.98
CA VAL A 425 -7.95 -20.79 17.17
C VAL A 425 -7.36 -22.04 16.52
N GLY A 426 -6.04 -22.03 16.24
CA GLY A 426 -5.32 -23.18 15.72
C GLY A 426 -5.36 -24.40 16.64
N ARG A 427 -5.58 -24.22 17.95
CA ARG A 427 -5.65 -25.30 18.93
C ARG A 427 -6.81 -26.27 18.69
N ASP A 428 -7.93 -25.76 18.18
CA ASP A 428 -9.17 -26.52 18.00
C ASP A 428 -9.22 -27.26 16.65
N MET A 429 -8.11 -27.28 15.92
CA MET A 429 -8.05 -27.84 14.58
C MET A 429 -7.81 -29.36 14.57
N ASN A 430 -8.34 -30.02 13.54
CA ASN A 430 -8.13 -31.45 13.32
C ASN A 430 -7.23 -31.66 12.10
N LEU A 431 -6.38 -32.69 12.16
CA LEU A 431 -5.55 -33.10 11.04
C LEU A 431 -6.28 -34.12 10.17
N GLU A 432 -5.88 -34.21 8.90
CA GLU A 432 -6.42 -35.23 8.00
C GLU A 432 -6.08 -36.65 8.50
N ALA A 433 -7.12 -37.45 8.72
CA ALA A 433 -6.98 -38.81 9.23
C ALA A 433 -6.04 -39.68 8.39
N SER A 434 -6.05 -39.52 7.06
CA SER A 434 -5.20 -40.27 6.13
C SER A 434 -3.70 -40.04 6.36
N LYS A 435 -3.28 -38.80 6.67
CA LYS A 435 -1.88 -38.46 6.95
C LYS A 435 -1.41 -39.07 8.28
N LEU A 436 -2.28 -39.06 9.29
CA LEU A 436 -2.02 -39.69 10.58
C LEU A 436 -1.94 -41.22 10.45
N ASP A 437 -2.84 -41.82 9.66
CA ASP A 437 -2.86 -43.26 9.42
C ASP A 437 -1.58 -43.72 8.70
N ALA A 438 -1.07 -42.95 7.75
CA ALA A 438 0.20 -43.24 7.08
C ALA A 438 1.39 -43.26 8.06
N LEU A 439 1.46 -42.31 9.00
CA LEU A 439 2.50 -42.29 10.05
C LEU A 439 2.36 -43.48 11.01
N LYS A 440 1.12 -43.82 11.39
CA LYS A 440 0.83 -44.95 12.27
C LYS A 440 1.22 -46.28 11.62
N GLU A 441 0.86 -46.50 10.35
CA GLU A 441 1.24 -47.68 9.59
C GLU A 441 2.75 -47.83 9.43
N GLN A 442 3.48 -46.71 9.25
CA GLN A 442 4.94 -46.74 9.20
C GLN A 442 5.53 -47.25 10.53
N CYS A 443 5.00 -46.81 11.66
CA CYS A 443 5.46 -47.23 12.98
C CYS A 443 5.08 -48.68 13.30
N GLN A 444 3.87 -49.10 12.93
CA GLN A 444 3.41 -50.48 13.08
C GLN A 444 4.26 -51.47 12.27
N ARG A 445 4.66 -51.11 11.04
CA ARG A 445 5.58 -51.91 10.22
C ARG A 445 6.95 -52.08 10.90
N ARG A 446 7.48 -51.00 11.50
CA ARG A 446 8.75 -51.07 12.26
C ARG A 446 8.62 -51.97 13.49
N LEU A 447 7.53 -51.84 14.25
CA LEU A 447 7.26 -52.68 15.42
C LEU A 447 7.19 -54.17 15.05
N ALA A 448 6.50 -54.50 13.95
CA ALA A 448 6.39 -55.87 13.45
C ALA A 448 7.75 -56.44 13.00
N SER A 449 8.64 -55.60 12.44
CA SER A 449 10.00 -56.03 12.04
C SER A 449 10.96 -56.25 13.22
N GLN A 450 10.63 -55.74 14.41
CA GLN A 450 11.47 -55.83 15.61
C GLN A 450 11.03 -56.94 16.59
N GLN A 451 9.88 -57.58 16.37
CA GLN A 451 9.48 -58.73 17.19
C GLN A 451 10.24 -60.00 16.77
N PRO A 452 11.00 -60.65 17.68
CA PRO A 452 11.63 -61.93 17.40
C PRO A 452 10.55 -63.03 17.48
N GLY A 453 9.92 -63.37 16.35
CA GLY A 453 9.00 -64.51 16.32
C GLY A 453 7.94 -64.50 15.23
N SER A 454 8.33 -64.51 13.95
CA SER A 454 7.52 -65.14 12.91
C SER A 454 8.41 -65.99 12.01
N SER A 455 8.97 -67.03 12.61
CA SER A 455 9.32 -68.24 11.87
C SER A 455 8.04 -68.83 11.27
N SER A 456 7.73 -68.49 10.01
CA SER A 456 6.86 -69.33 9.19
C SER A 456 7.69 -70.53 8.72
N GLY A 457 7.14 -71.70 8.98
CA GLY A 457 7.83 -72.97 9.04
C GLY A 457 8.50 -73.39 7.73
N ASN A 458 9.72 -73.90 7.89
CA ASN A 458 10.23 -74.96 7.03
C ASN A 458 9.31 -76.19 7.15
N PRO A 459 8.73 -76.70 6.06
CA PRO A 459 8.27 -78.07 6.02
C PRO A 459 9.47 -78.94 5.64
N THR A 460 10.08 -79.61 6.62
CA THR A 460 10.82 -80.85 6.36
C THR A 460 9.82 -81.92 5.94
N GLY A 461 9.59 -82.02 4.62
CA GLY A 461 8.95 -83.14 3.95
C GLY A 461 9.96 -83.79 3.01
N PHE A 462 10.37 -85.00 3.35
CA PHE A 462 11.11 -85.96 2.54
C PHE A 462 10.84 -85.86 1.02
N PHE A 463 11.89 -85.71 0.21
CA PHE A 463 12.04 -86.48 -1.03
C PHE A 463 13.53 -86.70 -1.36
N VAL A 464 13.89 -87.98 -1.36
CA VAL A 464 15.14 -88.53 -1.87
C VAL A 464 15.10 -88.47 -3.40
N GLY A 465 16.17 -87.99 -4.05
CA GLY A 465 16.22 -87.97 -5.52
C GLY A 465 17.50 -87.36 -6.11
N GLN A 466 18.53 -88.20 -6.20
CA GLN A 466 19.71 -88.17 -7.07
C GLN A 466 19.88 -87.09 -8.18
N ARG A 467 21.17 -86.75 -8.35
CA ARG A 467 21.96 -86.61 -9.60
C ARG A 467 22.23 -85.22 -10.21
N SER A 468 23.43 -84.74 -9.86
CA SER A 468 24.61 -84.53 -10.74
C SER A 468 24.64 -83.40 -11.80
N GLY A 469 25.74 -82.64 -11.72
CA GLY A 469 26.43 -81.96 -12.82
C GLY A 469 26.12 -80.47 -12.92
N GLY A 470 27.07 -79.53 -12.93
CA GLY A 470 28.51 -79.58 -12.98
C GLY A 470 29.02 -78.16 -13.30
N ALA A 471 30.22 -77.86 -12.78
CA ALA A 471 31.27 -77.01 -13.35
C ALA A 471 30.90 -75.62 -13.93
N GLN A 472 31.25 -74.54 -13.22
CA GLN A 472 32.47 -73.71 -13.44
C GLN A 472 32.28 -72.59 -14.48
N GLN A 473 32.22 -71.34 -13.98
CA GLN A 473 33.25 -70.28 -14.10
C GLN A 473 34.10 -70.18 -15.40
N PRO A 474 34.84 -69.06 -15.68
CA PRO A 474 34.92 -67.77 -14.98
C PRO A 474 35.13 -66.53 -15.89
N SER A 475 35.25 -65.35 -15.23
CA SER A 475 36.12 -64.22 -15.61
C SER A 475 35.69 -63.39 -16.83
N THR A 476 36.06 -62.12 -17.04
CA THR A 476 37.09 -61.20 -16.52
C THR A 476 36.63 -59.78 -16.91
N GLY A 477 36.90 -58.74 -16.10
CA GLY A 477 37.85 -57.67 -16.48
C GLY A 477 37.12 -56.36 -16.89
N LEU A 478 37.04 -55.32 -16.04
CA LEU A 478 38.00 -54.22 -15.85
C LEU A 478 38.34 -53.43 -17.13
N GLY A 479 38.00 -52.14 -17.16
CA GLY A 479 38.45 -51.21 -18.19
C GLY A 479 37.90 -49.77 -18.06
N LEU A 480 38.49 -48.99 -17.15
CA LEU A 480 38.39 -47.53 -17.05
C LEU A 480 39.14 -46.81 -18.18
N LYS A 481 38.59 -45.69 -18.69
CA LYS A 481 39.23 -44.38 -19.00
C LYS A 481 38.33 -43.60 -20.00
N LYS A 482 37.67 -42.49 -19.59
CA LYS A 482 38.11 -41.09 -19.71
C LYS A 482 38.91 -40.75 -20.97
N THR A 483 38.32 -39.92 -21.85
CA THR A 483 38.73 -38.52 -22.16
C THR A 483 37.82 -37.96 -23.26
N GLY A 484 37.47 -36.68 -23.17
CA GLY A 484 36.69 -35.92 -24.15
C GLY A 484 35.93 -34.82 -23.45
#